data_AF-H1RZW4-F1
#
_entry.id   AF-H1RZW4-F1
#
_cell.length_a   1.000
_cell.length_b   1.000
_cell.length_c   1.000
_cell.angle_alpha   90.00
_cell.angle_beta   90.00
_cell.angle_gamma   90.00
#
_symmetry.space_group_name_H-M   'P 1'
#
loop_
_entity.id
_entity.type
_entity.pdbx_description
1 polymer ?
#
loop_
_entity_poly.entity_id
_entity_poly.type
_entity_poly.pdbx_seq_one_letter_code
_entity_poly.pdbx_strand_id
1 'polypeptide(L)'
;MPPFEINDTELDALAGAGADLFHLYCLGFRSHMEPLTGVVRTTFEQVTERVGRPGIKYLAHDKSTLHRMLEALVELGLLCRLEGDSSLTYICALADTTVTPREQEA
;
A
#
# COMPACT_ATOMS: atom_id res chain seq x y z
N MET A 1 -6.64 -1.40 -16.30
CA MET A 1 -5.20 -1.56 -16.00
C MET A 1 -4.87 -0.59 -14.89
N PRO A 2 -4.24 -1.02 -13.79
CA PRO A 2 -3.71 -0.08 -12.80
C PRO A 2 -2.70 0.86 -13.50
N PRO A 3 -2.64 2.15 -13.13
CA PRO A 3 -1.75 3.12 -13.77
C PRO A 3 -0.27 2.98 -13.35
N PHE A 4 0.08 1.87 -12.69
CA PHE A 4 1.41 1.56 -12.16
C PHE A 4 1.73 0.09 -12.46
N GLU A 5 3.02 -0.21 -12.60
CA GLU A 5 3.53 -1.58 -12.72
C GLU A 5 3.91 -2.11 -11.33
N ILE A 6 3.49 -3.34 -11.04
CA ILE A 6 3.88 -4.11 -9.86
C ILE A 6 5.08 -4.96 -10.28
N ASN A 7 6.19 -4.87 -9.55
CA ASN A 7 7.37 -5.67 -9.85
C ASN A 7 7.24 -7.12 -9.35
N ASP A 8 8.16 -7.99 -9.77
CA ASP A 8 8.14 -9.41 -9.41
C ASP A 8 8.27 -9.64 -7.89
N THR A 9 9.01 -8.79 -7.17
CA THR A 9 9.22 -8.90 -5.73
C THR A 9 7.94 -8.58 -4.95
N GLU A 10 7.24 -7.51 -5.34
CA GLU A 10 5.92 -7.15 -4.84
C GLU A 10 4.91 -8.28 -5.12
N LEU A 11 4.96 -8.85 -6.32
CA LEU A 11 4.06 -9.94 -6.73
C LEU A 11 4.31 -11.23 -5.95
N ASP A 12 5.57 -11.58 -5.70
CA ASP A 12 5.97 -12.75 -4.90
C ASP A 12 5.53 -12.60 -3.44
N ALA A 13 5.75 -11.42 -2.83
CA ALA A 13 5.29 -11.13 -1.48
C ALA A 13 3.75 -11.15 -1.36
N LEU A 14 3.03 -10.80 -2.41
CA LEU A 14 1.58 -10.89 -2.48
C LEU A 14 1.07 -12.30 -2.83
N ALA A 15 1.95 -13.21 -3.26
CA ALA A 15 1.59 -14.56 -3.65
C ALA A 15 1.09 -15.34 -2.42
N GLY A 16 -0.21 -15.65 -2.39
CA GLY A 16 -0.86 -16.34 -1.27
C GLY A 16 -1.44 -15.42 -0.19
N ALA A 17 -1.28 -14.10 -0.28
CA ALA A 17 -1.87 -13.13 0.65
C ALA A 17 -3.40 -12.99 0.49
N GLY A 18 -3.94 -13.41 -0.65
CA GLY A 18 -5.37 -13.34 -0.96
C GLY A 18 -5.79 -12.03 -1.64
N ALA A 19 -6.97 -12.05 -2.27
CA ALA A 19 -7.43 -10.97 -3.14
C ALA A 19 -7.67 -9.65 -2.40
N ASP A 20 -8.10 -9.69 -1.14
CA ASP A 20 -8.32 -8.47 -0.34
C ASP A 20 -7.02 -7.74 -0.01
N LEU A 21 -5.97 -8.46 0.41
CA LEU A 21 -4.64 -7.86 0.65
C LEU A 21 -4.03 -7.33 -0.65
N PHE A 22 -4.16 -8.10 -1.74
CA PHE A 22 -3.73 -7.65 -3.07
C PHE A 22 -4.42 -6.36 -3.50
N HIS A 23 -5.74 -6.28 -3.38
CA HIS A 23 -6.50 -5.07 -3.71
C HIS A 23 -6.16 -3.91 -2.77
N LEU A 24 -6.03 -4.16 -1.48
CA LEU A 24 -5.67 -3.13 -0.50
C LEU A 24 -4.31 -2.52 -0.83
N TYR A 25 -3.29 -3.36 -1.07
CA TYR A 25 -1.96 -2.90 -1.44
C TYR A 25 -1.98 -2.13 -2.76
N CYS A 26 -2.50 -2.72 -3.83
CA CYS A 26 -2.47 -2.13 -5.16
C CYS A 26 -3.29 -0.82 -5.23
N LEU A 27 -4.55 -0.86 -4.78
CA LEU A 27 -5.49 0.26 -4.98
C LEU A 27 -5.45 1.28 -3.83
N GLY A 28 -5.16 0.84 -2.61
CA GLY A 28 -5.15 1.71 -1.43
C GLY A 28 -3.79 2.36 -1.17
N PHE A 29 -2.70 1.68 -1.53
CA PHE A 29 -1.34 2.16 -1.23
C PHE A 29 -0.53 2.45 -2.49
N ARG A 30 -0.32 1.46 -3.35
CA ARG A 30 0.58 1.57 -4.50
C ARG A 30 0.17 2.66 -5.49
N SER A 31 -1.13 2.82 -5.72
CA SER A 31 -1.73 3.88 -6.54
C SER A 31 -1.47 5.30 -6.02
N HIS A 32 -1.26 5.45 -4.71
CA HIS A 32 -1.06 6.72 -4.01
C HIS A 32 0.40 6.91 -3.56
N MET A 33 1.28 5.97 -3.92
CA MET A 33 2.70 6.01 -3.59
C MET A 33 3.40 7.13 -4.34
N GLU A 34 4.21 7.90 -3.62
CA GLU A 34 5.10 8.88 -4.22
C GLU A 34 6.26 8.15 -4.94
N PRO A 35 6.44 8.32 -6.26
CA PRO A 35 7.34 7.50 -7.07
C PRO A 35 8.83 7.71 -6.75
N LEU A 36 9.19 8.84 -6.14
CA LEU A 36 10.57 9.17 -5.78
C LEU A 36 10.98 8.54 -4.45
N THR A 37 10.10 8.57 -3.47
CA THR A 37 10.43 8.20 -2.08
C THR A 37 9.85 6.85 -1.68
N GLY A 38 8.89 6.32 -2.44
CA GLY A 38 8.12 5.14 -2.06
C GLY A 38 7.15 5.39 -0.90
N VAL A 39 7.06 6.64 -0.41
CA VAL A 39 6.19 7.01 0.71
C VAL A 39 4.76 7.14 0.21
N VAL A 40 3.84 6.57 0.98
CA VAL A 40 2.40 6.71 0.78
C VAL A 40 1.78 7.30 2.04
N ARG A 41 1.05 8.39 1.85
CA ARG A 41 0.29 9.08 2.89
C ARG A 41 -1.17 8.94 2.53
N THR A 42 -1.91 8.22 3.36
CA THR A 42 -3.31 7.95 3.10
C THR A 42 -4.14 8.12 4.37
N THR A 43 -5.45 8.10 4.24
CA THR A 43 -6.40 8.10 5.36
C THR A 43 -7.22 6.83 5.36
N PHE A 44 -7.84 6.52 6.50
CA PHE A 44 -8.72 5.36 6.63
C PHE A 44 -9.82 5.38 5.57
N GLU A 45 -10.40 6.55 5.35
CA GLU A 45 -11.43 6.78 4.34
C GLU A 45 -10.89 6.52 2.94
N GLN A 46 -9.69 7.02 2.58
CA GLN A 46 -9.14 6.80 1.23
C GLN A 46 -8.89 5.31 0.90
N VAL A 47 -8.46 4.50 1.88
CA VAL A 47 -8.15 3.07 1.63
C VAL A 47 -9.37 2.15 1.75
N THR A 48 -10.41 2.57 2.47
CA THR A 48 -11.62 1.74 2.66
C THR A 48 -12.82 2.22 1.85
N GLU A 49 -12.84 3.48 1.41
CA GLU A 49 -13.93 4.03 0.62
C GLU A 49 -13.95 3.37 -0.76
N ARG A 50 -14.98 2.55 -1.00
CA ARG A 50 -15.29 2.05 -2.33
C ARG A 50 -16.50 2.78 -2.90
N VAL A 51 -16.36 3.17 -4.15
CA VAL A 51 -17.48 3.69 -4.93
C VAL A 51 -18.34 2.48 -5.31
N GLY A 52 -19.54 2.41 -4.74
CA GLY A 52 -20.54 1.41 -5.10
C GLY A 52 -21.31 1.83 -6.34
N ARG A 53 -22.53 2.31 -6.12
CA ARG A 53 -23.30 2.98 -7.18
C ARG A 53 -22.86 4.44 -7.30
N PRO A 54 -23.03 5.10 -8.46
CA PRO A 54 -22.79 6.53 -8.58
C PRO A 54 -23.56 7.28 -7.48
N GLY A 55 -22.83 7.96 -6.60
CA GLY A 55 -23.37 8.70 -5.45
C GLY A 55 -23.42 7.96 -4.11
N ILE A 56 -23.08 6.66 -4.05
CA ILE A 56 -23.05 5.88 -2.79
C ILE A 56 -21.62 5.37 -2.54
N LYS A 57 -21.00 5.90 -1.50
CA LYS A 57 -19.71 5.47 -0.95
C LYS A 57 -19.99 4.51 0.22
N TYR A 58 -19.30 3.38 0.25
CA TYR A 58 -19.32 2.47 1.41
C TYR A 58 -17.89 2.13 1.84
N LEU A 59 -17.72 1.88 3.13
CA LEU A 59 -16.46 1.40 3.69
C LEU A 59 -16.38 -0.11 3.44
N ALA A 60 -15.36 -0.56 2.71
CA ALA A 60 -15.17 -1.98 2.41
C ALA A 60 -14.79 -2.81 3.64
N HIS A 61 -14.17 -2.17 4.65
CA HIS A 61 -13.70 -2.85 5.86
C HIS A 61 -13.86 -1.94 7.09
N ASP A 62 -14.20 -2.55 8.23
CA ASP A 62 -14.13 -1.89 9.53
C ASP A 62 -12.69 -1.58 9.95
N LYS A 63 -12.51 -0.62 10.87
CA LYS A 63 -11.19 -0.17 11.35
C LYS A 63 -10.31 -1.33 11.83
N SER A 64 -10.87 -2.27 12.59
CA SER A 64 -10.13 -3.42 13.12
C SER A 64 -9.67 -4.38 12.02
N THR A 65 -10.51 -4.60 11.01
CA THR A 65 -10.20 -5.46 9.87
C THR A 65 -9.10 -4.83 9.02
N LEU A 66 -9.21 -3.53 8.74
CA LEU A 66 -8.15 -2.82 8.04
C LEU A 66 -6.83 -2.89 8.81
N HIS A 67 -6.83 -2.64 10.12
CA HIS A 67 -5.59 -2.69 10.91
C HIS A 67 -4.90 -4.05 10.79
N ARG A 68 -5.64 -5.16 10.91
CA ARG A 68 -5.10 -6.50 10.70
C ARG A 68 -4.52 -6.70 9.31
N MET A 69 -5.20 -6.18 8.28
CA MET A 69 -4.70 -6.26 6.90
C MET A 69 -3.43 -5.42 6.71
N LEU A 70 -3.34 -4.26 7.35
CA LEU A 70 -2.13 -3.43 7.32
C LEU A 70 -0.97 -4.11 8.02
N GLU A 71 -1.22 -4.74 9.18
CA GLU A 71 -0.21 -5.54 9.88
C GLU A 71 0.26 -6.69 9.00
N ALA A 72 -0.66 -7.41 8.33
CA ALA A 72 -0.28 -8.47 7.40
C ALA A 72 0.59 -7.96 6.23
N LEU A 73 0.27 -6.80 5.66
CA LEU A 73 1.10 -6.20 4.60
C LEU A 73 2.49 -5.77 5.12
N VAL A 74 2.59 -5.36 6.39
CA VAL A 74 3.88 -5.07 7.04
C VAL A 74 4.67 -6.35 7.29
N GLU A 75 4.02 -7.43 7.74
CA GLU A 75 4.65 -8.73 7.95
C GLU A 75 5.15 -9.35 6.64
N LEU A 76 4.44 -9.12 5.52
CA LEU A 76 4.87 -9.50 4.18
C LEU A 76 6.02 -8.64 3.63
N GLY A 77 6.43 -7.59 4.35
CA GLY A 77 7.49 -6.66 3.93
C GLY A 77 7.07 -5.68 2.83
N LEU A 78 5.81 -5.71 2.39
CA LEU A 78 5.28 -4.82 1.36
C LEU A 78 5.15 -3.37 1.86
N LEU A 79 4.81 -3.21 3.14
CA LEU A 79 4.70 -1.91 3.79
C LEU A 79 5.68 -1.80 4.96
N CYS A 80 6.31 -0.65 5.10
CA CYS A 80 7.06 -0.28 6.30
C CYS A 80 6.40 0.91 6.96
N ARG A 81 6.08 0.81 8.25
CA ARG A 81 5.43 1.90 9.01
C ARG A 81 6.48 2.99 9.30
N LEU A 82 6.19 4.22 8.91
CA LEU A 82 6.97 5.39 9.33
C LEU A 82 6.52 5.78 10.74
N GLU A 83 7.41 5.64 11.73
CA GLU A 83 7.13 6.06 13.10
C GLU A 83 7.04 7.59 13.20
N GLY A 84 6.09 8.10 13.98
CA GLY A 84 6.06 9.51 14.40
C GLY A 84 4.79 10.30 14.08
N ASP A 85 3.84 9.76 13.31
CA ASP A 85 2.61 10.48 12.98
C ASP A 85 1.37 9.61 13.23
N SER A 86 0.29 10.22 13.73
CA SER A 86 -1.01 9.53 13.90
C SER A 86 -1.70 9.23 12.56
N SER A 87 -1.07 9.60 11.44
CA SER A 87 -1.50 9.30 10.08
C SER A 87 -1.08 7.91 9.61
N LEU A 88 -1.87 7.32 8.69
CA LEU A 88 -1.55 6.09 7.99
C LEU A 88 -0.46 6.38 6.94
N THR A 89 0.75 6.65 7.42
CA THR A 89 1.93 6.90 6.60
C THR A 89 2.80 5.65 6.56
N TYR A 90 3.02 5.13 5.35
CA TYR A 90 3.80 3.91 5.12
C TYR A 90 4.79 4.14 3.97
N ILE A 91 5.78 3.26 3.86
CA ILE A 91 6.68 3.14 2.71
C ILE A 91 6.35 1.83 2.01
N CYS A 92 6.16 1.84 0.69
CA CYS A 92 6.09 0.62 -0.10
C CYS A 92 7.53 0.10 -0.29
N ALA A 93 7.99 -0.76 0.61
CA ALA A 93 9.42 -1.08 0.74
C ALA A 93 9.97 -1.94 -0.42
N LEU A 94 9.12 -2.74 -1.05
CA LEU A 94 9.50 -3.62 -2.18
C LEU A 94 9.24 -2.98 -3.55
N ALA A 95 8.56 -1.84 -3.59
CA ALA A 95 8.26 -1.15 -4.83
C ALA A 95 9.52 -0.50 -5.40
N ASP A 96 9.71 -0.58 -6.72
CA ASP A 96 10.75 0.18 -7.39
C ASP A 96 10.50 1.68 -7.17
N THR A 97 11.47 2.32 -6.51
CA THR A 97 11.52 3.77 -6.40
C THR A 97 12.43 4.31 -7.49
N THR A 98 12.02 5.42 -8.09
CA THR A 98 12.82 6.08 -9.14
C THR A 98 14.13 6.68 -8.62
N VAL A 99 14.31 6.73 -7.31
CA VAL A 99 15.62 6.84 -6.69
C VAL A 99 16.25 5.46 -6.72
N THR A 100 16.96 5.16 -7.81
CA THR A 100 18.06 4.20 -7.77
C THR A 100 18.84 4.44 -6.48
N PRO A 101 19.10 3.43 -5.64
CA PRO A 101 20.06 3.60 -4.57
C PRO A 101 21.34 4.05 -5.27
N ARG A 102 21.73 5.31 -5.06
CA ARG A 102 23.10 5.70 -5.36
C ARG A 102 23.93 4.71 -4.59
N GLU A 103 24.61 3.86 -5.34
CA GLU A 103 25.78 3.12 -4.91
C GLU A 103 26.57 4.05 -3.98
N GLN A 104 26.38 3.88 -2.67
CA GLN A 104 27.39 4.30 -1.71
C GLN A 104 28.43 3.19 -1.75
N GLU A 105 29.14 3.11 -2.87
CA GLU A 105 30.45 2.50 -2.93
C GLU A 105 31.34 3.29 -1.96
N ALA A 106 31.81 2.58 -0.93
CA ALA A 106 32.83 3.03 0.00
C ALA A 106 34.18 2.47 -0.42
#